data_AF-A0A834JF98-F1
#
_entry.id   AF-A0A834JF98-F1
#
_cell.length_a   1.000
_cell.length_b   1.000
_cell.length_c   1.000
_cell.angle_alpha   90.00
_cell.angle_beta   90.00
_cell.angle_gamma   90.00
#
_symmetry.space_group_name_H-M   'P 1'
#
loop_
_entity.id
_entity.type
_entity.pdbx_description
1 polymer ?
#
loop_
_entity_poly.entity_id
_entity_poly.type
_entity_poly.pdbx_seq_one_letter_code
_entity_poly.pdbx_strand_id
1 'polypeptide(L)'
;MAARWLLLALLAAHAVALPDIIRIGGLFHPSDDKQEVAFRYAVEKINANRDILPKSRLSAQIEQIKPQDSFHASKRGKSNNRGMYTVET
;
A
#
# COMPACT_ATOMS: atom_id res chain seq x y z
N MET A 1 36.28 -18.26 7.59
CA MET A 1 35.48 -17.50 8.58
C MET A 1 35.01 -16.14 8.06
N ALA A 2 35.89 -15.28 7.54
CA ALA A 2 35.52 -13.95 7.03
C ALA A 2 34.49 -13.95 5.88
N ALA A 3 34.60 -14.90 4.95
CA ALA A 3 33.66 -15.01 3.81
C ALA A 3 32.19 -15.23 4.24
N ARG A 4 31.95 -15.91 5.37
CA ARG A 4 30.59 -16.17 5.89
C ARG A 4 29.96 -14.90 6.46
N TRP A 5 30.77 -14.06 7.11
CA TRP A 5 30.35 -12.74 7.58
C TRP A 5 30.11 -11.78 6.43
N LEU A 6 30.95 -11.83 5.39
CA LEU A 6 30.77 -11.05 4.17
C LEU A 6 29.47 -11.43 3.44
N LEU A 7 29.18 -12.73 3.35
CA LEU A 7 27.93 -13.23 2.76
C LEU A 7 26.70 -12.75 3.57
N LEU A 8 26.76 -12.85 4.91
CA LEU A 8 25.69 -12.38 5.79
C LEU A 8 25.47 -10.86 5.71
N ALA A 9 26.55 -10.07 5.65
CA ALA A 9 26.45 -8.62 5.47
C ALA A 9 25.85 -8.26 4.10
N LEU A 10 26.22 -8.98 3.05
CA LEU A 10 25.65 -8.82 1.72
C LEU A 10 24.14 -9.16 1.71
N LEU A 11 23.74 -10.26 2.34
CA LEU A 11 22.34 -10.65 2.50
C LEU A 11 21.53 -9.63 3.31
N ALA A 12 22.08 -9.10 4.39
CA ALA A 12 21.44 -8.07 5.21
C ALA A 12 21.29 -6.73 4.46
N ALA A 13 22.28 -6.37 3.63
CA ALA A 13 22.18 -5.17 2.77
C ALA A 13 21.10 -5.31 1.69
N HIS A 14 20.75 -6.54 1.29
CA HIS A 14 19.66 -6.83 0.35
C HIS A 14 18.30 -7.03 1.04
N ALA A 15 18.24 -6.99 2.37
CA ALA A 15 16.96 -6.99 3.08
C ALA A 15 16.30 -5.62 2.89
N VAL A 16 15.55 -5.47 1.80
CA VAL A 16 14.72 -4.29 1.54
C VAL A 16 13.69 -4.21 2.67
N ALA A 17 13.89 -3.27 3.59
CA ALA A 17 12.91 -2.98 4.61
C ALA A 17 11.63 -2.45 3.95
N LEU A 18 10.47 -2.76 4.54
CA LEU A 18 9.21 -2.18 4.09
C LEU A 18 9.31 -0.64 4.16
N PRO A 19 8.75 0.07 3.17
CA PRO A 19 8.75 1.53 3.19
C PRO A 19 7.98 2.05 4.41
N ASP A 20 8.28 3.28 4.82
CA ASP A 20 7.61 3.93 5.96
C ASP A 20 6.09 4.01 5.77
N ILE A 21 5.64 4.09 4.51
CA ILE A 21 4.23 4.12 4.14
C ILE A 21 3.95 3.03 3.09
N ILE A 22 3.06 2.12 3.43
CA ILE A 22 2.56 1.07 2.54
C ILE A 22 1.17 1.49 2.07
N ARG A 23 1.03 1.76 0.77
CA ARG A 23 -0.25 2.17 0.18
C ARG A 23 -1.05 0.95 -0.24
N ILE A 24 -2.29 0.86 0.25
CA ILE A 24 -3.22 -0.22 -0.10
C ILE A 24 -4.52 0.37 -0.65
N GLY A 25 -4.99 -0.20 -1.75
CA GLY A 25 -6.20 0.21 -2.44
C GLY A 25 -7.36 -0.74 -2.15
N GLY A 26 -8.58 -0.20 -2.04
CA GLY A 26 -9.82 -0.96 -1.99
C GLY A 26 -10.82 -0.39 -2.99
N LEU A 27 -11.35 -1.26 -3.85
CA LEU A 27 -12.42 -0.93 -4.78
C LEU A 27 -13.73 -1.45 -4.22
N PHE A 28 -14.67 -0.54 -3.95
CA PHE A 28 -15.96 -0.89 -3.35
C PHE A 28 -17.11 -0.49 -4.26
N HIS A 29 -18.17 -1.29 -4.28
CA HIS A 29 -19.42 -0.86 -4.88
C HIS A 29 -20.16 0.08 -3.91
N PRO A 30 -20.98 1.02 -4.40
CA PRO A 30 -21.84 1.85 -3.54
C PRO A 30 -22.82 1.06 -2.65
N SER A 31 -23.00 -0.24 -2.87
CA SER A 31 -23.81 -1.12 -2.00
C SER A 31 -22.99 -1.77 -0.88
N ASP A 32 -21.67 -1.65 -0.91
CA ASP A 32 -20.73 -2.38 -0.04
C ASP A 32 -20.24 -1.55 1.14
N ASP A 33 -21.07 -0.66 1.68
CA ASP A 33 -20.73 0.26 2.76
C ASP A 33 -20.08 -0.44 3.98
N LYS A 34 -20.61 -1.62 4.33
CA LYS A 34 -20.09 -2.41 5.46
C LYS A 34 -18.66 -2.88 5.23
N GLN A 35 -18.32 -3.22 3.99
CA GLN A 35 -16.99 -3.71 3.63
C GLN A 35 -16.00 -2.55 3.55
N GLU A 36 -16.42 -1.39 3.05
CA GLU A 36 -15.63 -0.15 3.07
C GLU A 36 -15.27 0.26 4.51
N VAL A 37 -16.24 0.19 5.43
CA VAL A 37 -16.02 0.47 6.86
C VAL A 37 -15.11 -0.56 7.50
N ALA A 38 -15.32 -1.86 7.24
CA ALA A 38 -14.46 -2.92 7.76
C ALA A 38 -13.01 -2.77 7.28
N PHE A 39 -12.82 -2.37 6.02
CA PHE A 39 -11.49 -2.10 5.47
C PHE A 39 -10.79 -0.95 6.20
N ARG A 40 -11.48 0.19 6.40
CA ARG A 40 -10.93 1.31 7.19
C ARG A 40 -10.54 0.88 8.59
N TYR A 41 -11.41 0.11 9.25
CA TYR A 41 -11.16 -0.39 10.59
C TYR A 41 -9.94 -1.31 10.65
N ALA A 42 -9.78 -2.20 9.67
CA ALA A 42 -8.61 -3.08 9.59
C ALA A 42 -7.31 -2.27 9.43
N VAL A 43 -7.31 -1.25 8.57
CA VAL A 43 -6.15 -0.35 8.39
C VAL A 43 -5.79 0.35 9.70
N GLU A 44 -6.78 0.86 10.42
CA GLU A 44 -6.59 1.50 11.72
C GLU A 44 -6.01 0.52 12.75
N LYS A 45 -6.57 -0.69 12.84
CA LYS A 45 -6.11 -1.72 13.78
C LYS A 45 -4.67 -2.15 13.53
N ILE A 46 -4.28 -2.33 12.27
CA ILE A 46 -2.90 -2.67 11.92
C ILE A 46 -1.97 -1.51 12.25
N ASN A 47 -2.37 -0.27 11.95
CA ASN A 47 -1.57 0.92 12.27
C ASN A 47 -1.41 1.18 13.77
N ALA A 48 -2.38 0.77 14.58
CA ALA A 48 -2.34 0.89 16.03
C ALA A 48 -1.41 -0.16 16.67
N ASN A 49 -1.20 -1.30 16.02
CA ASN A 49 -0.37 -2.39 16.55
C ASN A 49 1.06 -2.35 15.98
N ARG A 50 2.01 -1.92 16.81
CA ARG A 50 3.44 -1.84 16.46
C ARG A 50 4.15 -3.20 16.39
N ASP A 51 3.53 -4.26 16.89
CA ASP A 51 4.06 -5.62 16.72
C ASP A 51 3.84 -6.15 15.30
N ILE A 52 2.83 -5.63 14.58
CA ILE A 52 2.50 -6.03 13.21
C ILE A 52 3.36 -5.23 12.20
N LEU A 53 3.40 -3.90 12.32
CA LEU A 53 4.23 -3.03 11.50
C LEU A 53 5.06 -2.08 12.41
N PRO A 54 6.29 -2.49 12.78
CA PRO A 54 7.10 -1.72 13.74
C PRO A 54 7.58 -0.39 13.15
N LYS A 55 7.91 -0.38 11.85
CA LYS A 55 8.55 0.75 11.16
C LYS A 55 7.70 1.35 10.03
N SER A 56 6.58 0.73 9.71
CA SER A 56 5.75 1.12 8.56
C SER A 56 4.32 1.43 9.00
N ARG A 57 3.60 2.23 8.20
CA ARG A 57 2.17 2.50 8.37
C ARG A 57 1.42 2.22 7.07
N LEU A 58 0.21 1.68 7.19
CA LEU A 58 -0.72 1.52 6.08
C LEU A 58 -1.41 2.86 5.75
N SER A 59 -1.51 3.16 4.46
CA SER A 59 -2.30 4.25 3.90
C SER A 59 -3.38 3.66 2.99
N ALA A 60 -4.65 3.82 3.39
CA ALA A 60 -5.80 3.33 2.66
C ALA A 60 -6.19 4.30 1.52
N GLN A 61 -6.41 3.76 0.33
CA GLN A 61 -6.98 4.45 -0.82
C GLN A 61 -8.27 3.76 -1.21
N ILE A 62 -9.40 4.44 -1.03
CA ILE A 62 -10.73 3.87 -1.27
C ILE A 62 -11.28 4.51 -2.53
N GLU A 63 -11.58 3.71 -3.54
CA GLU A 63 -12.27 4.18 -4.74
C GLU A 63 -13.57 3.41 -4.92
N GLN A 64 -14.64 4.13 -5.26
CA GLN A 64 -15.92 3.53 -5.58
C GLN A 64 -16.04 3.27 -7.08
N ILE A 65 -16.36 2.03 -7.44
CA ILE A 65 -16.57 1.64 -8.84
C ILE A 65 -18.03 1.84 -9.24
N LYS A 66 -18.27 2.55 -10.34
CA LYS A 66 -19.62 2.69 -10.90
C LYS A 66 -20.01 1.39 -11.64
N PRO A 67 -21.27 0.94 -11.57
CA PRO A 67 -21.74 -0.35 -12.12
C PRO A 67 -21.47 -0.59 -13.62
N GLN A 68 -21.14 0.44 -14.39
CA GLN A 68 -21.12 0.41 -15.86
C GLN A 68 -19.71 0.44 -16.45
N ASP A 69 -18.67 0.24 -15.61
CA ASP A 69 -17.34 0.75 -15.91
C ASP A 69 -16.19 -0.26 -15.75
N SER A 70 -16.45 -1.53 -16.09
CA SER A 70 -15.41 -2.56 -16.21
C SER A 70 -14.26 -2.13 -17.13
N PHE A 71 -14.50 -1.23 -18.09
CA PHE A 71 -13.47 -0.60 -18.91
C PHE A 71 -12.69 0.53 -18.20
N HIS A 72 -13.28 1.46 -17.43
CA HIS A 72 -12.48 2.47 -16.69
C HIS A 72 -11.80 1.94 -15.44
N ALA A 73 -12.31 0.89 -14.78
CA ALA A 73 -11.61 0.25 -13.65
C ALA A 73 -10.18 -0.19 -14.05
N SER A 74 -10.02 -0.70 -15.27
CA SER A 74 -8.71 -1.08 -15.83
C SER A 74 -7.77 0.11 -16.10
N LYS A 75 -8.32 1.29 -16.46
CA LYS A 75 -7.55 2.50 -16.79
C LYS A 75 -7.15 3.28 -15.54
N ARG A 76 -8.00 3.30 -14.50
CA ARG A 76 -7.71 3.99 -13.22
C ARG A 76 -6.64 3.28 -12.40
N GLY A 77 -6.60 1.94 -12.41
CA GLY A 77 -5.50 1.16 -11.80
C GLY A 77 -4.11 1.50 -12.36
N LYS A 78 -4.02 2.03 -13.59
CA LYS A 78 -2.77 2.47 -14.23
C LYS A 78 -2.46 3.96 -14.06
N SER A 79 -3.41 4.79 -13.62
CA SER A 79 -3.24 6.25 -13.60
C SER A 79 -2.63 6.79 -12.31
N ASN A 80 -2.71 6.05 -11.19
CA ASN A 80 -2.24 6.55 -9.89
C ASN A 80 -0.70 6.48 -9.69
N ASN A 81 0.06 6.28 -10.78
CA ASN A 81 1.52 6.20 -10.77
C ASN A 81 2.22 7.26 -11.66
N ARG A 82 1.53 8.35 -12.02
CA ARG A 82 2.07 9.42 -12.89
C ARG A 82 1.95 10.85 -12.35
N GLY A 83 1.76 11.03 -11.04
CA GLY A 83 1.51 12.36 -10.45
C GLY A 83 2.64 12.93 -9.57
N MET A 84 3.90 12.50 -9.70
CA MET A 84 4.95 12.87 -8.73
C MET A 84 6.26 13.40 -9.33
N TYR A 85 6.18 14.07 -10.49
CA TYR A 85 7.16 15.04 -11.02
C TYR A 85 6.30 15.95 -11.93
N THR A 86 6.10 17.26 -11.77
CA THR A 86 6.94 18.37 -11.33
C THR A 86 6.02 19.53 -10.90
N VAL A 87 6.22 20.10 -9.71
CA VAL A 87 6.00 21.55 -9.52
C VAL A 87 7.30 22.20 -9.92
N GLU A 88 7.28 23.09 -10.91
CA GLU A 88 7.92 24.41 -10.86
C GLU A 88 7.75 25.18 -12.18
N THR A 89 7.20 26.38 -11.99
CA THR A 89 7.10 27.62 -12.81
C THR A 89 6.68 27.54 -14.28
#